data_AF-A0A952AJR6-F1
#
_entry.id   AF-A0A952AJR6-F1
#
_cell.length_a   1.000
_cell.length_b   1.000
_cell.length_c   1.000
_cell.angle_alpha   90.00
_cell.angle_beta   90.00
_cell.angle_gamma   90.00
#
_symmetry.space_group_name_H-M   'P 1'
#
loop_
_entity.id
_entity.type
_entity.pdbx_description
1 polymer ?
#
loop_
_entity_poly.entity_id
_entity_poly.type
_entity_poly.pdbx_seq_one_letter_code
_entity_poly.pdbx_strand_id
1 'polypeptide(L)'
;MNKFSLLTILSVITLSFSLLAIDIATAQEVIETEQIGQGETPRIIDPGLVPRMSFSPIQTWPEKKITVIIDIDSKIDSDRVSVDWVNFPASTFLIQGPFQDVVSVRAGQTTRLEKDFIVRPGLLKLNESNKEVYFGIRVNAFVADVNYLSSIEEKQLFNSDYELLPISDQYATSKILSTVANYALVIICIGIIVGIIYIVVKKIRTYVNTPDLET
;
A
#
# COMPACT_ATOMS: atom_id res chain seq x y z
N MET A 1 -19.23 -18.62 40.28
CA MET A 1 -18.46 -18.36 39.04
C MET A 1 -17.48 -19.52 38.88
N ASN A 2 -17.74 -20.44 37.95
CA ASN A 2 -16.96 -21.69 37.87
C ASN A 2 -15.54 -21.41 37.35
N LYS A 3 -14.52 -21.96 38.04
CA LYS A 3 -13.09 -21.81 37.70
C LYS A 3 -12.78 -22.13 36.23
N PHE A 4 -13.58 -22.99 35.59
CA PHE A 4 -13.51 -23.30 34.16
C PHE A 4 -13.78 -22.10 33.25
N SER A 5 -14.75 -21.26 33.57
CA SER A 5 -15.10 -20.07 32.76
C SER A 5 -13.96 -19.04 32.77
N LEU A 6 -13.34 -18.83 33.93
CA LEU A 6 -12.18 -17.94 34.08
C LEU A 6 -10.98 -18.44 33.29
N LEU A 7 -10.73 -19.76 33.30
CA LEU A 7 -9.61 -20.38 32.55
C LEU A 7 -9.79 -20.24 31.04
N THR A 8 -11.00 -20.44 30.51
CA THR A 8 -11.28 -20.22 29.08
C THR A 8 -11.08 -18.76 28.68
N ILE A 9 -11.58 -17.81 29.47
CA ILE A 9 -11.41 -16.37 29.18
C ILE A 9 -9.92 -16.00 29.22
N LEU A 10 -9.19 -16.47 30.22
CA LEU A 10 -7.75 -16.22 30.34
C LEU A 10 -6.98 -16.86 29.17
N SER A 11 -7.36 -18.07 28.75
CA SER A 11 -6.73 -18.75 27.60
C SER A 11 -6.97 -18.02 26.28
N VAL A 12 -8.18 -17.48 26.06
CA VAL A 12 -8.50 -16.68 24.88
C VAL A 12 -7.73 -15.36 24.90
N ILE A 13 -7.61 -14.71 26.06
CA ILE A 13 -6.81 -13.49 26.23
C ILE A 13 -5.33 -13.79 25.97
N THR A 14 -4.76 -14.87 26.50
CA THR A 14 -3.36 -15.23 26.25
C THR A 14 -3.09 -15.67 24.82
N LEU A 15 -4.06 -16.33 24.15
CA LEU A 15 -3.96 -16.63 22.72
C LEU A 15 -4.02 -15.34 21.87
N SER A 16 -4.85 -14.38 22.30
CA SER A 16 -4.95 -13.06 21.67
C SER A 16 -3.64 -12.26 21.85
N PHE A 17 -3.01 -12.32 23.03
CA PHE A 17 -1.74 -11.66 23.31
C PHE A 17 -0.54 -12.33 22.64
N SER A 18 -0.56 -13.64 22.44
CA SER A 18 0.49 -14.35 21.68
C SER A 18 0.37 -14.14 20.17
N LEU A 19 -0.85 -13.92 19.64
CA LEU A 19 -1.06 -13.44 18.27
C LEU A 19 -0.62 -11.98 18.06
N LEU A 20 -0.62 -11.17 19.12
CA LEU A 20 -0.09 -9.80 19.15
C LEU A 20 1.46 -9.74 19.13
N ALA A 21 2.13 -10.86 19.43
CA ALA A 21 3.59 -10.94 19.50
C ALA A 21 4.26 -11.36 18.18
N ILE A 22 3.50 -11.44 17.09
CA ILE A 22 4.04 -11.82 15.77
C ILE A 22 4.21 -10.55 14.93
N ASP A 23 5.44 -10.39 14.43
CA ASP A 23 5.97 -9.36 13.55
C ASP A 23 6.39 -8.02 14.19
N ILE A 24 7.28 -8.10 15.18
CA ILE A 24 8.43 -7.18 15.24
C ILE A 24 9.72 -8.01 15.09
N ALA A 25 9.77 -8.84 14.05
CA ALA A 25 11.04 -9.34 13.57
C ALA A 25 11.61 -8.25 12.64
N THR A 26 12.41 -7.36 13.19
CA THR A 26 13.36 -6.57 12.42
C THR A 26 14.43 -7.53 11.88
N ALA A 27 14.06 -8.37 10.91
CA ALA A 27 15.00 -9.13 10.13
C ALA A 27 15.54 -8.18 9.05
N GLN A 28 16.60 -7.49 9.41
CA GLN A 28 17.50 -6.87 8.45
C GLN A 28 18.28 -8.02 7.78
N GLU A 29 17.61 -8.76 6.89
CA GLU A 29 18.21 -9.82 6.10
C GLU A 29 18.46 -9.33 4.66
N VAL A 30 19.74 -9.41 4.32
CA VAL A 30 20.36 -9.54 2.99
C VAL A 30 19.51 -9.08 1.81
N ILE A 31 19.90 -7.91 1.28
CA ILE A 31 19.32 -7.19 0.15
C ILE A 31 19.54 -7.98 -1.14
N GLU A 32 18.78 -9.05 -1.38
CA GLU A 32 18.49 -9.49 -2.74
C GLU A 32 17.41 -8.57 -3.29
N THR A 33 17.85 -7.49 -3.94
CA THR A 33 16.95 -6.55 -4.61
C THR A 33 16.63 -7.08 -5.99
N GLU A 34 15.40 -7.57 -6.14
CA GLU A 34 14.86 -7.82 -7.47
C GLU A 34 14.61 -6.47 -8.13
N GLN A 35 15.31 -6.22 -9.25
CA GLN A 35 15.17 -4.99 -10.02
C GLN A 35 14.05 -5.16 -11.04
N ILE A 36 13.03 -4.33 -10.92
CA ILE A 36 11.85 -4.37 -11.80
C ILE A 36 11.80 -3.10 -12.64
N GLY A 37 11.90 -3.25 -13.97
CA GLY A 37 11.81 -2.15 -14.93
C GLY A 37 13.11 -1.36 -15.14
N GLN A 38 14.28 -1.87 -14.73
CA GLN A 38 15.54 -1.11 -14.88
C GLN A 38 15.92 -0.89 -16.35
N GLY A 39 16.25 0.36 -16.73
CA GLY A 39 16.92 0.66 -18.00
C GLY A 39 16.00 0.69 -19.23
N GLU A 40 14.68 0.65 -19.05
CA GLU A 40 13.72 0.75 -20.15
C GLU A 40 13.55 2.21 -20.64
N THR A 41 13.99 3.20 -19.86
CA THR A 41 13.93 4.61 -20.24
C THR A 41 15.34 5.23 -20.37
N PRO A 42 15.79 5.60 -21.59
CA PRO A 42 17.06 6.30 -21.75
C PRO A 42 16.99 7.67 -21.06
N ARG A 43 18.03 8.04 -20.32
CA ARG A 43 18.08 9.36 -19.67
C ARG A 43 18.48 10.43 -20.70
N ILE A 44 17.53 11.31 -21.02
CA ILE A 44 17.72 12.43 -21.95
C ILE A 44 17.29 13.68 -21.20
N ILE A 45 18.10 14.74 -21.17
CA ILE A 45 17.71 15.98 -20.48
C ILE A 45 17.94 17.14 -21.43
N ASP A 46 16.85 17.73 -21.89
CA ASP A 46 16.87 19.00 -22.58
C ASP A 46 16.97 20.16 -21.56
N PRO A 47 17.94 21.08 -21.70
CA PRO A 47 18.06 22.25 -20.82
C PRO A 47 16.82 23.16 -20.78
N GLY A 48 15.94 23.07 -21.78
CA GLY A 48 14.68 23.82 -21.86
C GLY A 48 13.55 23.25 -21.00
N LEU A 49 13.60 21.93 -20.70
CA LEU A 49 12.62 21.22 -19.88
C LEU A 49 13.36 20.21 -19.00
N VAL A 50 13.60 20.55 -17.73
CA VAL A 50 14.34 19.69 -16.81
C VAL A 50 13.38 19.05 -15.82
N PRO A 51 12.93 17.81 -16.07
CA PRO A 51 12.10 17.09 -15.12
C PRO A 51 12.94 16.55 -13.95
N ARG A 52 12.31 16.47 -12.79
CA ARG A 52 12.77 15.76 -11.61
C ARG A 52 11.62 14.89 -11.11
N MET A 53 11.94 13.68 -10.67
CA MET A 53 10.96 12.74 -10.12
C MET A 53 11.29 12.51 -8.66
N SER A 54 10.26 12.45 -7.83
CA SER A 54 10.36 12.05 -6.44
C SER A 54 9.10 11.30 -6.01
N PHE A 55 9.15 10.63 -4.87
CA PHE A 55 8.03 9.90 -4.30
C PHE A 55 7.57 10.57 -3.01
N SER A 56 6.26 10.68 -2.85
CA SER A 56 5.70 11.07 -1.56
C SER A 56 6.05 10.00 -0.52
N PRO A 57 6.65 10.36 0.62
CA PRO A 57 6.92 9.41 1.69
C PRO A 57 5.64 8.96 2.41
N ILE A 58 4.52 9.65 2.18
CA ILE A 58 3.25 9.39 2.82
C ILE A 58 2.48 8.37 1.99
N GLN A 59 2.18 7.23 2.60
CA GLN A 59 1.27 6.23 2.05
C GLN A 59 -0.02 6.19 2.87
N THR A 60 -1.12 5.86 2.20
CA THR A 60 -2.44 5.71 2.85
C THR A 60 -2.81 4.24 2.99
N TRP A 61 -3.13 3.81 4.22
CA TRP A 61 -3.71 2.50 4.50
C TRP A 61 -5.21 2.51 4.18
N PRO A 62 -5.81 1.43 3.61
CA PRO A 62 -5.20 0.15 3.24
C PRO A 62 -4.72 0.07 1.79
N GLU A 63 -4.93 1.12 1.00
CA GLU A 63 -4.77 1.10 -0.46
C GLU A 63 -3.32 0.99 -0.93
N LYS A 64 -2.35 1.25 -0.04
CA LYS A 64 -0.90 1.28 -0.36
C LYS A 64 -0.62 2.25 -1.50
N LYS A 65 -1.40 3.32 -1.57
CA LYS A 65 -1.30 4.33 -2.62
C LYS A 65 0.07 4.99 -2.56
N ILE A 66 0.72 5.07 -3.72
CA ILE A 66 2.02 5.72 -3.93
C ILE A 66 1.76 6.94 -4.80
N THR A 67 2.22 8.10 -4.36
CA THR A 67 2.15 9.33 -5.15
C THR A 67 3.53 9.66 -5.68
N VAL A 68 3.67 9.69 -7.00
CA VAL A 68 4.87 10.12 -7.70
C VAL A 68 4.71 11.61 -8.03
N ILE A 69 5.70 12.41 -7.64
CA ILE A 69 5.73 13.86 -7.81
C ILE A 69 6.76 14.17 -8.89
N ILE A 70 6.31 14.86 -9.94
CA ILE A 70 7.15 15.34 -11.03
C ILE A 70 7.24 16.86 -10.96
N ASP A 71 8.45 17.37 -10.79
CA ASP A 71 8.75 18.80 -10.85
C ASP A 71 9.48 19.10 -12.16
N ILE A 72 8.90 19.96 -13.00
CA ILE A 72 9.45 20.32 -14.31
C ILE A 72 9.94 21.76 -14.27
N ASP A 73 11.25 21.93 -14.19
CA ASP A 73 11.90 23.24 -14.30
C ASP A 73 11.96 23.63 -15.78
N SER A 74 11.21 24.68 -16.15
CA SER A 74 11.04 25.05 -17.55
C SER A 74 11.75 26.36 -17.89
N LYS A 75 12.41 26.42 -19.05
CA LYS A 75 12.94 27.67 -19.64
C LYS A 75 12.15 28.13 -20.86
N ILE A 76 11.06 27.44 -21.14
CA ILE A 76 10.17 27.69 -22.27
C ILE A 76 8.76 27.95 -21.75
N ASP A 77 7.97 28.67 -22.55
CA ASP A 77 6.54 28.83 -22.33
C ASP A 77 5.78 27.88 -23.25
N SER A 78 4.94 27.01 -22.69
CA SER A 78 4.09 26.10 -23.47
C SER A 78 2.85 25.72 -22.70
N ASP A 79 1.70 25.66 -23.37
CA ASP A 79 0.46 25.17 -22.78
C ASP A 79 0.22 23.67 -23.02
N ARG A 80 1.12 23.01 -23.75
CA ARG A 80 0.94 21.64 -24.23
C ARG A 80 2.21 20.82 -24.06
N VAL A 81 2.74 20.78 -22.84
CA VAL A 81 3.81 19.83 -22.50
C VAL A 81 3.17 18.51 -22.14
N SER A 82 3.57 17.46 -22.83
CA SER A 82 3.11 16.10 -22.56
C SER A 82 4.08 15.40 -21.60
N VAL A 83 3.51 14.68 -20.63
CA VAL A 83 4.23 13.84 -19.68
C VAL A 83 3.71 12.42 -19.85
N ASP A 84 4.50 11.59 -20.52
CA ASP A 84 4.20 10.18 -20.78
C ASP A 84 4.83 9.30 -19.70
N TRP A 85 4.03 8.43 -19.11
CA TRP A 85 4.47 7.39 -18.17
C TRP A 85 4.99 6.19 -18.96
N VAL A 86 6.26 6.24 -19.34
CA VAL A 86 6.88 5.30 -20.29
C VAL A 86 7.38 4.01 -19.65
N ASN A 87 7.72 4.03 -18.36
CA ASN A 87 8.24 2.86 -17.67
C ASN A 87 7.69 2.79 -16.25
N PHE A 88 6.94 1.74 -15.95
CA PHE A 88 6.61 1.33 -14.59
C PHE A 88 6.11 -0.11 -14.64
N PRO A 89 6.24 -0.90 -13.56
CA PRO A 89 5.74 -2.26 -13.55
C PRO A 89 4.22 -2.30 -13.49
N ALA A 90 3.57 -2.29 -14.65
CA ALA A 90 2.11 -2.34 -14.80
C ALA A 90 1.48 -3.67 -14.34
N SER A 91 2.28 -4.73 -14.20
CA SER A 91 1.89 -5.97 -13.55
C SER A 91 1.62 -5.77 -12.06
N THR A 92 2.43 -4.92 -11.41
CA THR A 92 2.39 -4.65 -9.97
C THR A 92 1.53 -3.44 -9.62
N PHE A 93 1.66 -2.35 -10.37
CA PHE A 93 1.01 -1.08 -10.07
C PHE A 93 -0.01 -0.68 -11.13
N LEU A 94 -1.11 -0.12 -10.67
CA LEU A 94 -2.16 0.47 -11.48
C LEU A 94 -2.03 2.00 -11.39
N ILE A 95 -1.71 2.62 -12.52
CA ILE A 95 -1.72 4.08 -12.66
C ILE A 95 -3.16 4.60 -12.52
N GLN A 96 -3.34 5.65 -11.72
CA GLN A 96 -4.62 6.32 -11.57
C GLN A 96 -4.72 7.45 -12.59
N GLY A 97 -5.66 7.33 -13.53
CA GLY A 97 -5.87 8.30 -14.61
C GLY A 97 -5.12 7.95 -15.91
N PRO A 98 -4.87 8.94 -16.79
CA PRO A 98 -4.31 8.68 -18.12
C PRO A 98 -2.81 8.33 -18.06
N PHE A 99 -2.32 7.59 -19.06
CA PHE A 99 -0.88 7.30 -19.23
C PHE A 99 -0.07 8.48 -19.76
N GLN A 100 -0.76 9.51 -20.24
CA GLN A 100 -0.20 10.73 -20.77
C GLN A 100 -0.94 11.89 -20.10
N ASP A 101 -0.21 12.70 -19.36
CA ASP A 101 -0.71 13.93 -18.76
C ASP A 101 -0.28 15.12 -19.64
N VAL A 102 -1.08 16.18 -19.66
CA VAL A 102 -0.75 17.42 -20.37
C VAL A 102 -0.71 18.55 -19.36
N VAL A 103 0.42 19.27 -19.33
CA VAL A 103 0.67 20.36 -18.39
C VAL A 103 1.10 21.62 -19.13
N SER A 104 0.71 22.77 -18.57
CA SER A 104 1.20 24.07 -18.99
C SER A 104 2.43 24.42 -18.18
N VAL A 105 3.48 24.86 -18.85
CA VAL A 105 4.71 25.34 -18.23
C VAL A 105 4.98 26.79 -18.60
N ARG A 106 5.74 27.47 -17.76
CA ARG A 106 6.19 28.84 -17.98
C ARG A 106 7.69 28.95 -17.75
N ALA A 107 8.33 29.81 -18.53
CA ALA A 107 9.76 30.04 -18.44
C ALA A 107 10.14 30.58 -17.05
N GLY A 108 11.12 29.95 -16.40
CA GLY A 108 11.57 30.28 -15.06
C GLY A 108 10.70 29.75 -13.92
N GLN A 109 9.65 28.96 -14.22
CA GLN A 109 8.78 28.35 -13.21
C GLN A 109 8.97 26.83 -13.13
N THR A 110 8.81 26.30 -11.92
CA THR A 110 8.71 24.86 -11.67
C THR A 110 7.24 24.46 -11.68
N THR A 111 6.87 23.60 -12.63
CA THR A 111 5.51 23.04 -12.70
C THR A 111 5.48 21.70 -11.99
N ARG A 112 4.58 21.53 -11.03
CA ARG A 112 4.43 20.29 -10.26
C ARG A 112 3.23 19.49 -10.76
N LEU A 113 3.47 18.21 -11.03
CA LEU A 113 2.46 17.21 -11.37
C LEU A 113 2.53 16.07 -10.36
N GLU A 114 1.39 15.58 -9.91
CA GLU A 114 1.30 14.42 -9.02
C GLU A 114 0.52 13.31 -9.70
N LYS A 115 1.01 12.08 -9.56
CA LYS A 115 0.38 10.89 -10.11
C LYS A 115 0.30 9.78 -9.08
N ASP A 116 -0.91 9.27 -8.92
CA ASP A 116 -1.16 8.19 -7.98
C ASP A 116 -1.05 6.82 -8.66
N PHE A 117 -0.44 5.89 -7.95
CA PHE A 117 -0.32 4.48 -8.30
C PHE A 117 -0.86 3.65 -7.14
N ILE A 118 -1.67 2.66 -7.45
CA ILE A 118 -2.16 1.69 -6.45
C ILE A 118 -1.58 0.32 -6.74
N VAL A 119 -1.31 -0.45 -5.70
CA VAL A 119 -0.90 -1.84 -5.84
C VAL A 119 -2.07 -2.64 -6.42
N ARG A 120 -1.82 -3.46 -7.45
CA ARG A 120 -2.86 -4.29 -8.05
C ARG A 120 -3.42 -5.26 -7.00
N PRO A 121 -4.75 -5.37 -6.84
CA PRO A 121 -5.34 -6.32 -5.92
C PRO A 121 -5.07 -7.76 -6.37
N GLY A 122 -4.88 -8.67 -5.42
CA GLY A 122 -4.68 -10.09 -5.71
C GLY A 122 -3.26 -10.49 -6.11
N LEU A 123 -2.29 -9.58 -6.01
CA LEU A 123 -0.88 -9.95 -6.14
C LEU A 123 -0.48 -10.89 -5.00
N LEU A 124 0.00 -12.07 -5.38
CA LEU A 124 0.59 -13.02 -4.44
C LEU A 124 1.99 -12.54 -4.05
N LYS A 125 2.31 -12.63 -2.76
CA LYS A 125 3.69 -12.46 -2.28
C LYS A 125 4.47 -13.69 -2.74
N LEU A 126 5.20 -13.56 -3.85
CA LEU A 126 5.99 -14.65 -4.41
C LEU A 126 7.38 -14.77 -3.76
N ASN A 127 7.88 -13.69 -3.13
CA ASN A 127 9.17 -13.64 -2.46
C ASN A 127 9.11 -12.66 -1.26
N GLU A 128 9.83 -12.97 -0.18
CA GLU A 128 9.94 -12.14 1.03
C GLU A 128 10.97 -11.00 0.88
N SER A 129 11.72 -10.97 -0.24
CA SER A 129 12.74 -9.94 -0.48
C SER A 129 12.17 -8.55 -0.80
N ASN A 130 12.97 -7.53 -0.49
CA ASN A 130 12.71 -6.15 -0.91
C ASN A 130 12.89 -6.00 -2.42
N LYS A 131 12.11 -5.11 -3.02
CA LYS A 131 12.07 -4.89 -4.48
C LYS A 131 12.54 -3.49 -4.81
N GLU A 132 13.52 -3.37 -5.71
CA GLU A 132 13.88 -2.09 -6.34
C GLU A 132 12.99 -1.89 -7.56
N VAL A 133 12.09 -0.92 -7.48
CA VAL A 133 11.15 -0.61 -8.55
C VAL A 133 11.56 0.69 -9.23
N TYR A 134 11.64 0.66 -10.56
CA TYR A 134 11.97 1.80 -11.38
C TYR A 134 10.70 2.42 -11.98
N PHE A 135 10.61 3.75 -11.91
CA PHE A 135 9.58 4.53 -12.58
C PHE A 135 10.26 5.51 -13.53
N GLY A 136 9.80 5.55 -14.78
CA GLY A 136 10.33 6.38 -15.84
C GLY A 136 9.24 7.22 -16.48
N ILE A 137 9.60 8.47 -16.78
CA ILE A 137 8.75 9.42 -17.50
C ILE A 137 9.47 9.96 -18.71
N ARG A 138 8.68 10.43 -19.67
CA ARG A 138 9.13 11.22 -20.81
C ARG A 138 8.32 12.50 -20.85
N VAL A 139 9.01 13.62 -20.94
CA VAL A 139 8.45 14.95 -21.07
C VAL A 139 8.78 15.48 -22.44
N ASN A 140 7.76 15.83 -23.22
CA ASN A 140 7.92 16.34 -24.58
C ASN A 140 7.11 17.62 -24.79
N ALA A 141 7.70 18.57 -25.50
CA ALA A 141 7.02 19.77 -25.95
C ALA A 141 7.52 20.20 -27.32
N PHE A 142 6.64 20.88 -28.06
CA PHE A 142 6.99 21.52 -29.32
C PHE A 142 6.64 23.00 -29.24
N VAL A 143 7.65 23.86 -29.30
CA VAL A 143 7.51 25.33 -29.17
C VAL A 143 8.40 26.00 -30.19
N ALA A 144 7.84 26.94 -30.96
CA ALA A 144 8.58 27.76 -31.94
C ALA A 144 9.52 26.93 -32.85
N ASP A 145 8.98 25.84 -33.41
CA ASP A 145 9.69 24.90 -34.29
C ASP A 145 10.82 24.09 -33.64
N VAL A 146 10.93 24.09 -32.32
CA VAL A 146 11.90 23.30 -31.55
C VAL A 146 11.19 22.19 -30.78
N ASN A 147 11.71 20.96 -30.93
CA ASN A 147 11.29 19.81 -30.13
C ASN A 147 12.15 19.71 -28.88
N TYR A 148 11.50 19.82 -27.72
CA TYR A 148 12.11 19.59 -26.41
C TYR A 148 11.74 18.19 -25.95
N LEU A 149 12.74 17.38 -25.59
CA LEU A 149 12.54 16.02 -25.13
C LEU A 149 13.44 15.74 -23.93
N SER A 150 12.81 15.38 -22.81
CA SER A 150 13.49 14.93 -21.61
C SER A 150 12.89 13.63 -21.13
N SER A 151 13.70 12.77 -20.53
CA SER A 151 13.29 11.51 -19.95
C SER A 151 14.19 11.18 -18.77
N ILE A 152 13.55 10.78 -17.68
CA ILE A 152 14.21 10.41 -16.43
C ILE A 152 13.60 9.13 -15.89
N GLU A 153 14.39 8.44 -15.11
CA GLU A 153 14.01 7.24 -14.39
C GLU A 153 14.49 7.42 -12.95
N GLU A 154 13.62 7.11 -11.99
CA GLU A 154 13.92 7.13 -10.57
C GLU A 154 13.60 5.76 -9.98
N LYS A 155 14.44 5.32 -9.05
CA LYS A 155 14.26 4.03 -8.38
C LYS A 155 13.78 4.22 -6.96
N GLN A 156 12.97 3.28 -6.51
CA GLN A 156 12.43 3.30 -5.16
C GLN A 156 12.34 1.90 -4.59
N LEU A 157 12.54 1.81 -3.27
CA LEU A 157 12.55 0.53 -2.56
C LEU A 157 11.18 0.23 -1.97
N PHE A 158 10.73 -1.00 -2.19
CA PHE A 158 9.49 -1.56 -1.65
C PHE A 158 9.79 -2.82 -0.84
N ASN A 159 8.98 -3.08 0.19
CA ASN A 159 9.01 -4.38 0.85
C ASN A 159 8.24 -5.44 0.03
N SER A 160 8.25 -6.69 0.51
CA SER A 160 7.50 -7.81 -0.09
C SER A 160 5.98 -7.59 -0.13
N ASP A 161 5.47 -6.66 0.67
CA ASP A 161 4.07 -6.26 0.72
C ASP A 161 3.75 -5.12 -0.25
N TYR A 162 4.71 -4.67 -1.06
CA TYR A 162 4.62 -3.51 -1.94
C TYR A 162 4.33 -2.20 -1.20
N GLU A 163 4.80 -2.11 0.04
CA GLU A 163 4.81 -0.89 0.85
C GLU A 163 6.12 -0.14 0.60
N LEU A 164 6.02 1.19 0.53
CA LEU A 164 7.13 2.08 0.26
C LEU A 164 8.07 2.11 1.47
N LEU A 165 9.37 1.96 1.24
CA LEU A 165 10.39 2.09 2.27
C LEU A 165 11.08 3.48 2.20
N PRO A 166 11.31 4.16 3.33
CA PRO A 166 10.88 3.81 4.69
C PRO A 166 9.37 3.99 4.89
N ILE A 167 8.78 3.15 5.74
CA ILE A 167 7.36 3.23 6.08
C ILE A 167 7.11 4.47 6.94
N SER A 168 6.15 5.31 6.54
CA SER A 168 5.75 6.47 7.35
C SER A 168 5.07 6.07 8.66
N ASP A 169 5.33 6.82 9.73
CA ASP A 169 4.72 6.60 11.05
C ASP A 169 3.18 6.63 11.00
N GLN A 170 2.62 7.51 10.16
CA GLN A 170 1.18 7.62 9.95
C GLN A 170 0.60 6.32 9.36
N TYR A 171 1.27 5.76 8.35
CA TYR A 171 0.85 4.50 7.75
C TYR A 171 0.96 3.34 8.75
N ALA A 172 2.07 3.24 9.46
CA ALA A 172 2.29 2.22 10.49
C ALA A 172 1.21 2.29 11.59
N THR A 173 0.92 3.49 12.10
CA THR A 173 -0.11 3.71 13.11
C THR A 173 -1.51 3.33 12.61
N SER A 174 -1.85 3.72 11.37
CA SER A 174 -3.15 3.42 10.76
C SER A 174 -3.33 1.92 10.53
N LYS A 175 -2.28 1.23 10.07
CA LYS A 175 -2.25 -0.23 9.90
C LYS A 175 -2.47 -0.94 11.24
N ILE A 176 -1.76 -0.53 12.30
CA ILE A 176 -1.91 -1.12 13.64
C ILE A 176 -3.33 -0.90 14.17
N LEU A 177 -3.86 0.33 14.11
CA LEU A 177 -5.18 0.65 14.64
C LEU A 177 -6.28 -0.15 13.92
N SER A 178 -6.22 -0.22 12.58
CA SER A 178 -7.15 -0.99 11.77
C SER A 178 -7.06 -2.49 12.10
N THR A 179 -5.86 -3.00 12.28
CA THR A 179 -5.62 -4.42 12.62
C THR A 179 -6.20 -4.74 13.99
N VAL A 180 -5.90 -3.94 15.02
CA VAL A 180 -6.41 -4.11 16.37
C VAL A 180 -7.94 -4.02 16.41
N ALA A 181 -8.55 -3.06 15.72
CA ALA A 181 -9.99 -2.92 15.65
C ALA A 181 -10.67 -4.15 15.03
N ASN A 182 -10.11 -4.67 13.94
CA ASN A 182 -10.60 -5.89 13.28
C ASN A 182 -10.50 -7.11 14.20
N TYR A 183 -9.37 -7.30 14.89
CA TYR A 183 -9.23 -8.41 15.85
C TYR A 183 -10.19 -8.29 17.03
N ALA A 184 -10.37 -7.10 17.59
CA ALA A 184 -11.32 -6.87 18.68
C ALA A 184 -12.75 -7.23 18.26
N LEU A 185 -13.14 -6.86 17.04
CA LEU A 185 -14.44 -7.21 16.47
C LEU A 185 -14.59 -8.74 16.34
N VAL A 186 -13.59 -9.42 15.80
CA VAL A 186 -13.58 -10.89 15.67
C VAL A 186 -13.73 -11.56 17.04
N ILE A 187 -13.00 -11.10 18.07
CA ILE A 187 -13.09 -11.63 19.43
C ILE A 187 -14.49 -11.45 20.01
N ILE A 188 -15.10 -10.27 19.81
CA ILE A 188 -16.49 -10.01 20.25
C ILE A 188 -17.47 -10.96 19.55
N CYS A 189 -17.34 -11.13 18.23
CA CYS A 189 -18.19 -12.04 17.46
C CYS A 189 -18.07 -13.49 17.95
N ILE A 190 -16.84 -13.97 18.18
CA ILE A 190 -16.60 -15.32 18.74
C ILE A 190 -17.25 -15.43 20.13
N GLY A 191 -17.09 -14.42 20.99
CA GLY A 191 -17.70 -14.40 22.32
C GLY A 191 -19.22 -14.50 22.28
N ILE A 192 -19.87 -13.77 21.36
CA ILE A 192 -21.33 -13.84 21.15
C ILE A 192 -21.75 -15.24 20.70
N ILE A 193 -21.05 -15.83 19.72
CA ILE A 193 -21.34 -17.18 19.22
C ILE A 193 -21.24 -18.22 20.34
N VAL A 194 -20.16 -18.18 21.12
CA VAL A 194 -19.98 -19.08 22.28
C VAL A 194 -21.09 -18.89 23.31
N GLY A 195 -21.48 -17.64 23.59
CA GLY A 195 -22.59 -17.34 24.50
C GLY A 195 -23.93 -17.92 24.04
N ILE A 196 -24.24 -17.82 22.74
CA ILE A 196 -25.46 -18.40 22.16
C ILE A 196 -25.42 -19.93 22.28
N ILE A 197 -24.31 -20.56 21.92
CA ILE A 197 -24.14 -22.02 22.04
C ILE A 197 -24.37 -22.47 23.49
N TYR A 198 -23.79 -21.76 24.46
CA TYR A 198 -23.98 -22.07 25.88
C TYR A 198 -25.45 -22.01 26.30
N ILE A 199 -26.20 -20.97 25.89
CA ILE A 199 -27.62 -20.82 26.20
C ILE A 199 -28.43 -21.97 25.58
N VAL A 200 -28.15 -22.33 24.32
CA VAL A 200 -28.81 -23.43 23.62
C VAL A 200 -28.53 -24.76 24.32
N VAL A 201 -27.27 -25.06 24.62
CA VAL A 201 -26.88 -26.29 25.34
C VAL A 201 -27.55 -26.35 26.72
N LYS A 202 -27.61 -25.23 27.45
CA LYS A 202 -28.31 -25.16 28.74
C LYS A 202 -29.80 -25.47 28.57
N LYS A 203 -30.47 -24.90 27.58
CA LYS A 203 -31.89 -25.18 27.29
C LYS A 203 -32.13 -26.64 26.91
N ILE A 204 -31.30 -27.23 26.05
CA ILE A 204 -31.39 -28.64 25.67
C ILE A 204 -31.21 -29.52 26.91
N ARG A 205 -30.23 -29.23 27.77
CA ARG A 205 -30.02 -29.98 29.01
C ARG A 205 -31.21 -29.89 29.96
N THR A 206 -31.82 -28.71 30.08
CA THR A 206 -33.05 -28.53 30.87
C THR A 206 -34.18 -29.37 30.27
N TYR A 207 -34.36 -29.33 28.95
CA TYR A 207 -35.39 -30.10 28.25
C TYR A 207 -35.23 -31.61 28.44
N VAL A 208 -34.01 -32.15 28.24
CA VAL A 208 -33.70 -33.59 28.41
C VAL A 208 -33.84 -34.05 29.86
N ASN A 209 -33.59 -33.17 30.84
CA ASN A 209 -33.70 -33.51 32.26
C ASN A 209 -35.07 -33.20 32.87
N THR A 210 -36.04 -32.76 32.08
CA THR A 210 -37.42 -32.62 32.57
C THR A 210 -38.07 -34.01 32.43
N PRO A 211 -38.46 -34.68 33.53
CA PRO A 211 -39.16 -35.95 33.42
C PRO A 211 -40.46 -35.72 32.66
N ASP A 212 -40.76 -36.60 31.69
CA ASP A 212 -42.07 -36.65 31.07
C ASP A 212 -43.12 -36.70 32.18
N LEU A 213 -44.02 -35.72 32.22
CA LEU A 213 -45.21 -35.77 33.05
C LEU A 213 -46.03 -36.97 32.54
N GLU A 214 -45.92 -38.08 33.26
CA GLU A 214 -46.64 -39.33 33.04
C GLU A 214 -48.12 -39.05 32.76
N THR A 215 -48.60 -39.50 31.59
CA THR A 215 -50.02 -39.80 31.32
C THR A 215 -50.40 -41.13 31.93
#